data_AF-A0A4U0X4F9-F1
#
_entry.id   AF-A0A4U0X4F9-F1
#
_cell.length_a   1.000
_cell.length_b   1.000
_cell.length_c   1.000
_cell.angle_alpha   90.00
_cell.angle_beta   90.00
_cell.angle_gamma   90.00
#
_symmetry.space_group_name_H-M   'P 1'
#
loop_
_entity.id
_entity.type
_entity.pdbx_description
1 polymer ?
#
loop_
_entity_poly.entity_id
_entity_poly.type
_entity_poly.pdbx_seq_one_letter_code
_entity_poly.pdbx_strand_id
1 'polypeptide(L)'
;MAHLGALTRGGLLYQGNYEGWKVRMDGMLEVHGLTLNPAAAGGYTLLRRVRRMITDQIGPELYDRLSFTDTWRPVAMLRVLATLARPFQFNDLPSELRSRIYGRHFGHWVCHVHPPVPAAGSKTSTPHKVPRFPALLLVSRSVCEEALPLLYRSTEFRLHWEGPHLVGLANKHDPELVSAIRTWARVSVVQNVKHLRRLSVRYDHSANQEEYTVTLDSSKGLQARYSRLLSLTREVAWASHIAGMEENRQALGLQGEVLVLVFTTKWDL
;
A
#
# COMPACT_ATOMS: atom_id res chain seq x y z
N MET A 1 24.47 9.91 9.06
CA MET A 1 23.92 10.10 7.69
C MET A 1 24.50 9.01 6.80
N ALA A 2 23.69 8.06 6.35
CA ALA A 2 24.17 6.98 5.48
C ALA A 2 24.33 7.53 4.06
N HIS A 3 25.54 7.44 3.50
CA HIS A 3 25.79 7.78 2.11
C HIS A 3 24.91 6.92 1.19
N LEU A 4 24.12 7.56 0.33
CA LEU A 4 23.29 6.96 -0.71
C LEU A 4 24.05 5.99 -1.66
N GLY A 5 25.38 5.88 -1.56
CA GLY A 5 26.21 4.95 -2.33
C GLY A 5 26.45 3.57 -1.70
N ALA A 6 25.98 3.30 -0.48
CA ALA A 6 26.30 2.06 0.25
C ALA A 6 25.41 0.84 -0.06
N LEU A 7 24.43 0.95 -0.97
CA LEU A 7 23.34 -0.02 -1.07
C LEU A 7 23.56 -1.23 -1.98
N THR A 8 24.72 -1.42 -2.59
CA THR A 8 25.02 -2.68 -3.29
C THR A 8 26.32 -3.30 -2.80
N ARG A 9 26.20 -4.44 -2.12
CA ARG A 9 27.34 -5.28 -1.67
C ARG A 9 28.34 -5.63 -2.80
N GLY A 10 27.94 -5.51 -4.07
CA GLY A 10 28.76 -5.86 -5.23
C GLY A 10 29.42 -4.69 -5.97
N GLY A 11 29.15 -3.43 -5.62
CA GLY A 11 29.82 -2.26 -6.24
C GLY A 11 29.40 -1.91 -7.69
N LEU A 12 28.54 -2.71 -8.33
CA LEU A 12 28.04 -2.47 -9.70
C LEU A 12 27.31 -1.12 -9.85
N LEU A 13 27.26 -0.62 -11.09
CA LEU A 13 26.43 0.52 -11.46
C LEU A 13 24.95 0.17 -11.36
N TYR A 14 24.20 1.02 -10.66
CA TYR A 14 22.74 0.98 -10.56
C TYR A 14 22.17 2.41 -10.66
N GLN A 15 20.84 2.53 -10.69
CA GLN A 15 20.21 3.85 -10.68
C GLN A 15 20.57 4.62 -9.40
N GLY A 16 21.04 5.85 -9.56
CA GLY A 16 21.32 6.81 -8.48
C GLY A 16 22.78 6.84 -7.99
N ASN A 17 23.67 5.94 -8.43
CA ASN A 17 25.06 5.88 -7.92
C ASN A 17 26.15 6.17 -8.98
N TYR A 18 25.79 6.78 -10.12
CA TYR A 18 26.69 6.96 -11.26
C TYR A 18 28.01 7.64 -10.91
N GLU A 19 28.01 8.76 -10.18
CA GLU A 19 29.24 9.50 -9.88
C GLU A 19 30.22 8.67 -9.04
N GLY A 20 29.73 8.03 -7.96
CA GLY A 20 30.56 7.16 -7.12
C GLY A 20 31.01 5.89 -7.84
N TRP A 21 30.20 5.38 -8.77
CA TRP A 21 30.61 4.29 -9.65
C TRP A 21 31.67 4.72 -10.66
N LYS A 22 31.51 5.90 -11.28
CA LYS A 22 32.43 6.45 -12.28
C LYS A 22 33.83 6.65 -11.72
N VAL A 23 33.95 7.25 -10.53
CA VAL A 23 35.25 7.44 -9.85
C VAL A 23 35.96 6.10 -9.63
N ARG A 24 35.23 5.05 -9.21
CA ARG A 24 35.79 3.71 -9.04
C ARG A 24 36.20 3.09 -10.37
N MET A 25 35.38 3.25 -11.41
CA MET A 25 35.66 2.74 -12.74
C MET A 25 36.89 3.43 -13.36
N ASP A 26 37.01 4.75 -13.24
CA ASP A 26 38.18 5.50 -13.70
C ASP A 26 39.45 5.01 -12.99
N GLY A 27 39.39 4.78 -11.67
CA GLY A 27 40.49 4.17 -10.91
C GLY A 27 40.82 2.72 -11.34
N MET A 28 39.81 1.89 -11.63
CA MET A 28 40.05 0.54 -12.15
C MET A 28 40.72 0.56 -13.52
N LEU A 29 40.33 1.48 -14.40
CA LEU A 29 40.98 1.64 -15.71
C LEU A 29 42.44 2.07 -15.54
N GLU A 30 42.71 3.03 -14.66
CA GLU A 30 44.06 3.53 -14.37
C GLU A 30 44.98 2.44 -13.83
N VAL A 31 44.52 1.63 -12.87
CA VAL A 31 45.29 0.48 -12.30
C VAL A 31 45.69 -0.53 -13.40
N HIS A 32 44.88 -0.66 -14.45
CA HIS A 32 45.15 -1.57 -15.57
C HIS A 32 45.87 -0.89 -16.73
N GLY A 33 46.31 0.37 -16.58
CA GLY A 33 46.96 1.14 -17.64
C GLY A 33 46.05 1.42 -18.84
N LEU A 34 44.74 1.45 -18.62
CA LEU A 34 43.72 1.66 -19.65
C LEU A 34 43.22 3.10 -19.62
N THR A 35 42.89 3.64 -20.79
CA THR A 35 42.24 4.96 -20.93
C THR A 35 40.95 4.84 -21.72
N LEU A 36 39.98 5.70 -21.42
CA LEU A 36 38.66 5.73 -22.08
C LEU A 36 38.73 6.14 -23.55
N ASN A 37 39.78 6.86 -23.91
CA ASN A 37 40.04 7.32 -25.27
C ASN A 37 41.50 7.01 -25.61
N PRO A 38 41.81 5.77 -26.06
CA PRO A 38 43.17 5.39 -26.43
C PRO A 38 43.51 6.05 -27.78
N ALA A 39 43.74 7.36 -27.78
CA ALA A 39 43.91 8.15 -28.99
C ALA A 39 45.27 7.94 -29.69
N ALA A 40 46.17 7.08 -29.19
CA ALA A 40 47.53 7.03 -29.75
C ALA A 40 48.33 5.71 -29.68
N ALA A 41 47.91 4.63 -29.01
CA ALA A 41 48.88 3.57 -28.66
C ALA A 41 48.48 2.08 -28.79
N GLY A 42 47.23 1.72 -29.10
CA GLY A 42 46.97 0.31 -29.39
C GLY A 42 45.52 0.01 -29.76
N GLY A 43 45.36 -0.78 -30.81
CA GLY A 43 44.11 -0.96 -31.54
C GLY A 43 43.00 -1.72 -30.81
N TYR A 44 42.16 -2.38 -31.60
CA TYR A 44 40.93 -3.08 -31.23
C TYR A 44 40.97 -3.88 -29.90
N THR A 45 42.11 -4.44 -29.53
CA THR A 45 42.33 -5.22 -28.30
C THR A 45 42.21 -4.40 -27.01
N LEU A 46 42.74 -3.17 -26.97
CA LEU A 46 42.61 -2.26 -25.82
C LEU A 46 41.17 -1.80 -25.66
N LEU A 47 40.53 -1.44 -26.77
CA LEU A 47 39.13 -1.03 -26.79
C LEU A 47 38.20 -2.16 -26.30
N ARG A 48 38.48 -3.41 -26.70
CA ARG A 48 37.76 -4.59 -26.20
C ARG A 48 37.94 -4.81 -24.69
N ARG A 49 39.15 -4.58 -24.16
CA ARG A 49 39.44 -4.68 -22.71
C ARG A 49 38.68 -3.63 -21.90
N VAL A 50 38.74 -2.37 -22.33
CA VAL A 50 38.00 -1.26 -21.69
C VAL A 50 36.50 -1.55 -21.68
N ARG A 51 35.95 -1.97 -22.83
CA ARG A 51 34.54 -2.34 -22.95
C ARG A 51 34.17 -3.42 -21.95
N ARG A 52 34.90 -4.55 -21.96
CA ARG A 52 34.61 -5.68 -21.08
C ARG A 52 34.62 -5.24 -19.61
N MET A 53 35.64 -4.48 -19.22
CA MET A 53 35.77 -4.00 -17.84
C MET A 53 34.60 -3.12 -17.41
N ILE A 54 34.13 -2.22 -18.28
CA ILE A 54 32.94 -1.41 -17.99
C ILE A 54 31.68 -2.29 -17.94
N THR A 55 31.48 -3.19 -18.91
CA THR A 55 30.26 -4.02 -18.96
C THR A 55 30.14 -4.99 -17.78
N ASP A 56 31.26 -5.51 -17.29
CA ASP A 56 31.31 -6.41 -16.15
C ASP A 56 30.98 -5.69 -14.82
N GLN A 57 30.93 -4.35 -14.83
CA GLN A 57 30.65 -3.51 -13.67
C GLN A 57 29.27 -2.83 -13.72
N ILE A 58 28.36 -3.29 -14.58
CA ILE A 58 27.00 -2.76 -14.72
C ILE A 58 25.98 -3.82 -14.29
N GLY A 59 24.95 -3.42 -13.55
CA GLY A 59 23.84 -4.31 -13.23
C GLY A 59 23.05 -4.75 -14.47
N PRO A 60 22.48 -5.96 -14.48
CA PRO A 60 21.81 -6.52 -15.67
C PRO A 60 20.69 -5.62 -16.21
N GLU A 61 19.96 -4.92 -15.34
CA GLU A 61 18.84 -4.06 -15.72
C GLU A 61 19.26 -2.81 -16.51
N LEU A 62 20.49 -2.34 -16.30
CA LEU A 62 21.08 -1.24 -17.06
C LEU A 62 21.75 -1.76 -18.33
N TYR A 63 22.36 -2.94 -18.28
CA TYR A 63 23.00 -3.58 -19.43
C TYR A 63 21.98 -3.84 -20.56
N ASP A 64 20.81 -4.37 -20.23
CA ASP A 64 19.74 -4.68 -21.19
C ASP A 64 19.19 -3.43 -21.91
N ARG A 65 19.43 -2.24 -21.38
CA ARG A 65 18.98 -0.97 -21.94
C ARG A 65 20.03 -0.31 -22.84
N LEU A 66 21.26 -0.84 -22.89
CA LEU A 66 22.30 -0.33 -23.78
C LEU A 66 22.03 -0.80 -25.21
N SER A 67 22.11 0.12 -26.17
CA SER A 67 22.09 -0.30 -27.57
C SER A 67 23.41 -0.99 -27.93
N PHE A 68 23.37 -1.90 -28.90
CA PHE A 68 24.58 -2.56 -29.40
C PHE A 68 25.65 -1.53 -29.79
N THR A 69 25.26 -0.46 -30.50
CA THR A 69 26.14 0.63 -30.92
C THR A 69 26.82 1.38 -29.78
N ASP A 70 26.14 1.53 -28.64
CA ASP A 70 26.71 2.20 -27.47
C ASP A 70 27.84 1.37 -26.85
N THR A 71 27.66 0.04 -26.78
CA THR A 71 28.65 -0.86 -26.17
C THR A 71 30.00 -0.88 -26.90
N TRP A 72 30.05 -0.50 -28.17
CA TRP A 72 31.29 -0.46 -28.95
C TRP A 72 32.13 0.79 -28.73
N ARG A 73 31.58 1.83 -28.09
CA ARG A 73 32.26 3.13 -27.92
C ARG A 73 32.29 3.47 -26.44
N PRO A 74 33.38 3.19 -25.70
CA PRO A 74 33.45 3.38 -24.25
C PRO A 74 33.00 4.77 -23.78
N VAL A 75 33.40 5.83 -24.50
CA VAL A 75 32.96 7.21 -24.21
C VAL A 75 31.45 7.40 -24.39
N ALA A 76 30.86 6.84 -25.44
CA ALA A 76 29.42 6.92 -25.68
C ALA A 76 28.65 6.08 -24.66
N MET A 77 29.13 4.86 -24.37
CA MET A 77 28.59 3.99 -23.32
C MET A 77 28.54 4.71 -21.98
N LEU A 78 29.61 5.38 -21.56
CA LEU A 78 29.60 6.14 -20.31
C LEU A 78 28.57 7.27 -20.28
N ARG A 79 28.34 7.97 -21.40
CA ARG A 79 27.31 9.03 -21.50
C ARG A 79 25.90 8.46 -21.39
N VAL A 80 25.64 7.33 -22.05
CA VAL A 80 24.36 6.64 -21.97
C VAL A 80 24.13 6.11 -20.56
N LEU A 81 25.14 5.49 -19.94
CA LEU A 81 25.08 5.04 -18.55
C LEU A 81 24.84 6.19 -17.57
N ALA A 82 25.45 7.36 -17.77
CA ALA A 82 25.19 8.55 -16.97
C ALA A 82 23.70 8.94 -17.00
N THR A 83 23.04 8.73 -18.14
CA THR A 83 21.63 9.02 -18.33
C THR A 83 20.74 7.93 -17.73
N LEU A 84 21.04 6.67 -17.99
CA LEU A 84 20.26 5.52 -17.52
C LEU A 84 20.36 5.33 -16.00
N ALA A 85 21.51 5.67 -15.41
CA ALA A 85 21.76 5.61 -13.98
C ALA A 85 21.33 6.89 -13.25
N ARG A 86 20.67 7.86 -13.91
CA ARG A 86 20.07 8.99 -13.20
C ARG A 86 19.03 8.47 -12.20
N PRO A 87 19.02 8.99 -10.96
CA PRO A 87 17.91 8.73 -10.07
C PRO A 87 16.65 9.32 -10.73
N PHE A 88 15.60 8.51 -10.86
CA PHE A 88 14.28 9.04 -11.19
C PHE A 88 13.62 9.47 -9.88
N GLN A 89 13.00 10.64 -9.84
CA GLN A 89 12.17 10.97 -8.69
C GLN A 89 10.84 10.28 -8.87
N PHE A 90 10.36 9.61 -7.82
CA PHE A 90 9.07 8.92 -7.87
C PHE A 90 7.92 9.88 -8.23
N ASN A 91 8.02 11.14 -7.80
CA ASN A 91 7.05 12.19 -8.09
C ASN A 91 7.10 12.72 -9.54
N ASP A 92 8.13 12.37 -10.32
CA ASP A 92 8.20 12.70 -11.75
C ASP A 92 7.39 11.71 -12.61
N LEU A 93 7.03 10.54 -12.05
CA LEU A 93 6.18 9.57 -12.74
C LEU A 93 4.77 10.13 -12.93
N PRO A 94 4.07 9.84 -14.04
CA PRO A 94 2.66 10.22 -14.18
C PRO A 94 1.81 9.69 -13.01
N SER A 95 0.81 10.47 -12.59
CA SER A 95 -0.05 10.14 -11.43
C SER A 95 -0.77 8.80 -11.60
N GLU A 96 -1.07 8.41 -12.84
CA GLU A 96 -1.66 7.12 -13.19
C GLU A 96 -0.70 5.96 -12.88
N LEU A 97 0.58 6.14 -13.18
CA LEU A 97 1.62 5.14 -12.90
C LEU A 97 1.83 5.02 -11.39
N ARG A 98 1.92 6.17 -10.68
CA ARG A 98 2.00 6.20 -9.21
C ARG A 98 0.79 5.50 -8.57
N SER A 99 -0.42 5.79 -9.04
CA SER A 99 -1.66 5.18 -8.56
C SER A 99 -1.66 3.66 -8.74
N ARG A 100 -1.14 3.13 -9.86
CA ARG A 100 -0.98 1.69 -10.06
C ARG A 100 0.02 1.07 -9.09
N ILE A 101 1.12 1.77 -8.80
CA ILE A 101 2.12 1.34 -7.82
C ILE A 101 1.51 1.29 -6.41
N TYR A 102 0.80 2.35 -6.00
CA TYR A 102 0.07 2.38 -4.72
C TYR A 102 -0.96 1.26 -4.63
N GLY A 103 -1.76 1.06 -5.69
CA GLY A 103 -2.79 0.01 -5.74
C GLY A 103 -2.22 -1.40 -5.55
N ARG A 104 -1.06 -1.70 -6.16
CA ARG A 104 -0.37 -2.97 -5.93
C ARG A 104 0.09 -3.14 -4.48
N HIS A 105 0.50 -2.07 -3.83
CA HIS A 105 0.92 -2.11 -2.42
C HIS A 105 -0.26 -2.39 -1.48
N PHE A 106 -1.44 -1.85 -1.77
CA PHE A 106 -2.62 -1.96 -0.91
C PHE A 106 -3.54 -3.16 -1.21
N GLY A 107 -3.41 -3.80 -2.37
CA GLY A 107 -4.35 -4.82 -2.86
C GLY A 107 -4.60 -6.04 -1.95
N HIS A 108 -3.79 -6.23 -0.91
CA HIS A 108 -3.94 -7.31 0.08
C HIS A 108 -3.95 -6.80 1.54
N TRP A 109 -4.12 -5.48 1.74
CA TRP A 109 -4.04 -4.91 3.07
C TRP A 109 -5.35 -5.14 3.85
N VAL A 110 -5.22 -5.67 5.06
CA VAL A 110 -6.28 -5.72 6.06
C VAL A 110 -5.86 -4.82 7.21
N CYS A 111 -6.65 -3.79 7.47
CA CYS A 111 -6.42 -2.87 8.57
C CYS A 111 -7.24 -3.32 9.77
N HIS A 112 -6.56 -3.80 10.81
CA HIS A 112 -7.20 -4.08 12.09
C HIS A 112 -7.38 -2.75 12.85
N VAL A 113 -8.63 -2.37 13.05
CA VAL A 113 -9.04 -1.20 13.80
C VAL A 113 -9.49 -1.69 15.16
N HIS A 114 -8.77 -1.28 16.19
CA HIS A 114 -9.27 -1.39 17.56
C HIS A 114 -9.94 -0.06 17.88
N PRO A 115 -11.28 -0.01 17.96
CA PRO A 115 -11.93 1.21 18.40
C PRO A 115 -11.43 1.55 19.81
N PRO A 116 -11.27 2.85 20.15
CA PRO A 116 -10.92 3.25 21.50
C PRO A 116 -12.10 2.90 22.42
N VAL A 117 -12.02 1.76 23.10
CA VAL A 117 -13.01 1.40 24.13
C VAL A 117 -12.62 2.15 25.40
N PRO A 118 -13.51 2.95 26.01
CA PRO A 118 -13.31 3.41 27.38
C PRO A 118 -13.43 2.18 28.29
N ALA A 119 -12.30 1.63 28.71
CA ALA A 119 -12.27 0.42 29.53
C ALA A 119 -12.97 0.66 30.88
N ALA A 120 -14.24 0.32 30.99
CA ALA A 120 -14.88 0.08 32.28
C ALA A 120 -14.47 -1.32 32.77
N GLY A 121 -13.34 -1.40 33.50
CA GLY A 121 -13.03 -2.56 34.35
C GLY A 121 -12.13 -3.66 33.77
N SER A 122 -11.63 -3.56 32.53
CA SER A 122 -10.65 -4.53 32.01
C SER A 122 -9.25 -4.26 32.59
N LYS A 123 -8.76 -5.18 33.45
CA LYS A 123 -7.41 -5.16 34.03
C LYS A 123 -6.29 -5.58 33.07
N THR A 124 -6.59 -5.76 31.78
CA THR A 124 -5.61 -6.17 30.77
C THR A 124 -5.85 -5.46 29.44
N SER A 125 -5.91 -4.13 29.42
CA SER A 125 -5.76 -3.39 28.16
C SER A 125 -4.27 -3.19 27.89
N THR A 126 -3.70 -4.11 27.10
CA THR A 126 -2.44 -3.81 26.41
C THR A 126 -2.67 -2.54 25.57
N PRO A 127 -1.71 -1.59 25.54
CA PRO A 127 -1.89 -0.32 24.86
C PRO A 127 -2.30 -0.59 23.40
N HIS A 128 -3.53 -0.16 23.07
CA HIS A 128 -4.11 -0.33 21.75
C HIS A 128 -3.14 0.27 20.71
N LYS A 129 -2.55 -0.58 19.88
CA LYS A 129 -1.70 -0.12 18.78
C LYS A 129 -2.60 0.70 17.85
N VAL A 130 -2.33 2.00 17.76
CA VAL A 130 -2.85 2.88 16.70
C VAL A 130 -2.77 2.13 15.36
N PRO A 131 -3.81 2.16 14.51
CA PRO A 131 -3.78 1.48 13.22
C PRO A 131 -2.50 1.88 12.49
N ARG A 132 -1.62 0.90 12.26
CA ARG A 132 -0.36 1.14 11.57
C ARG A 132 -0.70 1.35 10.10
N PHE A 133 -0.87 2.61 9.72
CA PHE A 133 -0.93 2.99 8.33
C PHE A 133 0.34 2.53 7.60
N PRO A 134 0.24 2.10 6.33
CA PRO A 134 1.40 1.70 5.57
C PRO A 134 2.47 2.80 5.55
N ALA A 135 3.74 2.40 5.65
CA ALA A 135 4.88 3.34 5.64
C ALA A 135 4.88 4.25 4.39
N LEU A 136 4.27 3.79 3.29
CA LEU A 136 4.04 4.56 2.08
C LEU A 136 3.34 5.91 2.35
N LEU A 137 2.38 5.96 3.28
CA LEU A 137 1.68 7.20 3.64
C LEU A 137 2.54 8.18 4.43
N LEU A 138 3.67 7.73 4.97
CA LEU A 138 4.61 8.54 5.76
C LEU A 138 5.73 9.14 4.91
N VAL A 139 5.80 8.80 3.61
CA VAL A 139 6.92 9.21 2.73
C VAL A 139 6.89 10.71 2.45
N SER A 140 5.73 11.24 2.04
CA SER A 140 5.54 12.67 1.79
C SER A 140 4.06 13.04 1.80
N ARG A 141 3.77 14.34 1.94
CA ARG A 141 2.39 14.85 1.91
C ARG A 141 1.70 14.55 0.58
N SER A 142 2.37 14.75 -0.55
CA SER A 142 1.81 14.48 -1.89
C SER A 142 1.49 13.00 -2.08
N VAL A 143 2.40 12.10 -1.68
CA VAL A 143 2.14 10.65 -1.74
C VAL A 143 0.97 10.28 -0.84
N CYS A 144 0.88 10.86 0.36
CA CYS A 144 -0.23 10.60 1.27
C CYS A 144 -1.57 11.04 0.67
N GLU A 145 -1.66 12.26 0.14
CA GLU A 145 -2.89 12.79 -0.48
C GLU A 145 -3.37 11.93 -1.67
N GLU A 146 -2.46 11.40 -2.48
CA GLU A 146 -2.80 10.52 -3.61
C GLU A 146 -3.15 9.09 -3.18
N ALA A 147 -2.39 8.53 -2.24
CA ALA A 147 -2.47 7.12 -1.88
C ALA A 147 -3.56 6.83 -0.85
N LEU A 148 -3.94 7.80 -0.02
CA LEU A 148 -4.91 7.60 1.06
C LEU A 148 -6.30 7.20 0.54
N PRO A 149 -6.89 7.86 -0.49
CA PRO A 149 -8.14 7.39 -1.08
C PRO A 149 -8.07 5.97 -1.64
N LEU A 150 -6.92 5.60 -2.23
CA LEU A 150 -6.70 4.25 -2.77
C LEU A 150 -6.61 3.20 -1.66
N LEU A 151 -5.96 3.53 -0.53
CA LEU A 151 -5.94 2.67 0.65
C LEU A 151 -7.38 2.38 1.09
N TYR A 152 -8.20 3.41 1.30
CA TYR A 152 -9.58 3.25 1.76
C TYR A 152 -10.46 2.45 0.79
N ARG A 153 -10.18 2.56 -0.51
CA ARG A 153 -10.90 1.82 -1.56
C ARG A 153 -10.52 0.34 -1.63
N SER A 154 -9.29 0.00 -1.32
CA SER A 154 -8.74 -1.35 -1.51
C SER A 154 -8.61 -2.17 -0.21
N THR A 155 -8.62 -1.50 0.93
CA THR A 155 -8.41 -2.11 2.24
C THR A 155 -9.72 -2.56 2.87
N GLU A 156 -9.67 -3.72 3.52
CA GLU A 156 -10.69 -4.13 4.47
C GLU A 156 -10.36 -3.58 5.86
N PHE A 157 -11.26 -2.78 6.41
CA PHE A 157 -11.15 -2.32 7.80
C PHE A 157 -11.91 -3.30 8.69
N ARG A 158 -11.22 -3.93 9.63
CA ARG A 158 -11.81 -4.87 10.58
C ARG A 158 -11.86 -4.25 11.96
N LEU A 159 -13.05 -4.00 12.46
CA LEU A 159 -13.31 -3.58 13.83
C LEU A 159 -13.43 -4.81 14.71
N HIS A 160 -12.65 -4.88 15.77
CA HIS A 160 -12.69 -5.98 16.75
C HIS A 160 -13.43 -5.50 17.98
N TRP A 161 -14.47 -6.23 18.38
CA TRP A 161 -15.28 -5.95 19.56
C TRP A 161 -15.30 -7.16 20.49
N GLU A 162 -14.84 -6.94 21.71
CA GLU A 162 -14.89 -7.89 22.82
C GLU A 162 -16.01 -7.42 23.75
N GLY A 163 -17.14 -8.12 23.79
CA GLY A 163 -18.32 -7.69 24.55
C GLY A 163 -19.29 -8.82 24.89
N PRO A 164 -20.33 -8.54 25.69
CA PRO A 164 -21.37 -9.52 25.99
C PRO A 164 -22.05 -9.99 24.69
N HIS A 165 -22.46 -11.26 24.68
CA HIS A 165 -23.05 -11.91 23.52
C HIS A 165 -24.22 -11.07 22.98
N LEU A 166 -24.33 -10.90 21.65
CA LEU A 166 -25.57 -10.43 21.01
C LEU A 166 -26.64 -11.54 21.14
N VAL A 167 -27.14 -11.73 22.35
CA VAL A 167 -28.16 -12.74 22.70
C VAL A 167 -29.39 -12.00 23.15
N GLY A 168 -30.36 -11.86 22.24
CA GLY A 168 -31.70 -11.42 22.55
C GLY A 168 -32.52 -11.08 21.31
N LEU A 169 -33.83 -11.35 21.38
CA LEU A 169 -34.89 -10.95 20.43
C LEU A 169 -35.08 -9.43 20.31
N ALA A 170 -34.13 -8.64 20.82
CA ALA A 170 -34.11 -7.19 20.72
C ALA A 170 -32.64 -6.74 20.71
N ASN A 171 -31.97 -6.95 19.58
CA ASN A 171 -30.61 -6.47 19.34
C ASN A 171 -30.61 -4.93 19.22
N LYS A 172 -30.64 -4.23 20.36
CA LYS A 172 -30.00 -2.92 20.43
C LYS A 172 -28.50 -3.21 20.31
N HIS A 173 -27.86 -2.77 19.23
CA HIS A 173 -26.40 -2.73 19.21
C HIS A 173 -25.92 -2.12 20.52
N ASP A 174 -24.91 -2.71 21.13
CA ASP A 174 -24.27 -2.14 22.30
C ASP A 174 -24.01 -0.64 22.01
N PRO A 175 -24.62 0.28 22.79
CA PRO A 175 -24.43 1.71 22.58
C PRO A 175 -22.93 2.08 22.54
N GLU A 176 -22.10 1.32 23.23
CA GLU A 176 -20.65 1.48 23.22
C GLU A 176 -20.04 1.12 21.87
N LEU A 177 -20.47 0.01 21.23
CA LEU A 177 -20.03 -0.35 19.88
C LEU A 177 -20.44 0.72 18.86
N VAL A 178 -21.69 1.16 18.89
CA VAL A 178 -22.17 2.21 17.97
C VAL A 178 -21.36 3.49 18.16
N SER A 179 -21.09 3.87 19.41
CA SER A 179 -20.25 5.02 19.76
C SER A 179 -18.81 4.83 19.25
N ALA A 180 -18.24 3.65 19.42
CA ALA A 180 -16.91 3.28 18.95
C ALA A 180 -16.77 3.40 17.43
N ILE A 181 -17.70 2.81 16.68
CA ILE A 181 -17.71 2.86 15.20
C ILE A 181 -17.87 4.31 14.72
N ARG A 182 -18.78 5.08 15.32
CA ARG A 182 -18.98 6.50 14.99
C ARG A 182 -17.73 7.32 15.29
N THR A 183 -17.08 7.07 16.43
CA THR A 183 -15.85 7.77 16.83
C THR A 183 -14.70 7.45 15.89
N TRP A 184 -14.50 6.18 15.54
CA TRP A 184 -13.51 5.78 14.54
C TRP A 184 -13.76 6.45 13.19
N ALA A 185 -15.00 6.41 12.69
CA ALA A 185 -15.36 7.07 11.44
C ALA A 185 -15.09 8.58 11.48
N ARG A 186 -15.33 9.23 12.63
CA ARG A 186 -15.08 10.66 12.87
C ARG A 186 -13.61 11.05 13.02
N VAL A 187 -12.78 10.20 13.60
CA VAL A 187 -11.39 10.55 13.90
C VAL A 187 -10.46 10.09 12.79
N SER A 188 -10.65 8.87 12.29
CA SER A 188 -9.70 8.24 11.37
C SER A 188 -10.08 8.44 9.91
N VAL A 189 -11.37 8.67 9.60
CA VAL A 189 -11.89 8.44 8.25
C VAL A 189 -12.72 9.59 7.67
N VAL A 190 -13.07 10.66 8.39
CA VAL A 190 -14.08 11.66 7.94
C VAL A 190 -13.95 12.09 6.49
N GLN A 191 -12.76 12.52 6.08
CA GLN A 191 -12.54 13.04 4.72
C GLN A 191 -12.43 11.93 3.66
N ASN A 192 -12.16 10.69 4.09
CA ASN A 192 -11.93 9.53 3.23
C ASN A 192 -13.05 8.50 3.29
N VAL A 193 -14.10 8.71 4.10
CA VAL A 193 -15.15 7.72 4.32
C VAL A 193 -15.91 7.43 3.04
N LYS A 194 -16.08 8.43 2.16
CA LYS A 194 -16.61 8.28 0.80
C LYS A 194 -15.85 7.25 -0.05
N HIS A 195 -14.57 7.00 0.25
CA HIS A 195 -13.72 6.04 -0.45
C HIS A 195 -13.75 4.64 0.17
N LEU A 196 -14.30 4.48 1.38
CA LEU A 196 -14.43 3.18 2.03
C LEU A 196 -15.25 2.22 1.17
N ARG A 197 -14.75 1.00 0.97
CA ARG A 197 -15.46 -0.03 0.19
C ARG A 197 -15.72 -1.32 0.95
N ARG A 198 -14.98 -1.59 2.02
CA ARG A 198 -15.18 -2.80 2.82
C ARG A 198 -14.96 -2.54 4.30
N LEU A 199 -15.95 -2.92 5.10
CA LEU A 199 -15.93 -2.81 6.55
C LEU A 199 -16.40 -4.13 7.14
N SER A 200 -15.60 -4.70 8.03
CA SER A 200 -15.96 -5.89 8.79
C SER A 200 -16.01 -5.56 10.28
N VAL A 201 -17.02 -6.07 10.96
CA VAL A 201 -17.10 -6.04 12.42
C VAL A 201 -17.05 -7.46 12.92
N ARG A 202 -16.01 -7.76 13.68
CA ARG A 202 -15.78 -9.05 14.34
C ARG A 202 -16.15 -8.93 15.81
N TYR A 203 -17.02 -9.83 16.23
CA TYR A 203 -17.49 -10.00 17.59
C TYR A 203 -16.83 -11.25 18.15
N ASP A 204 -15.97 -11.07 19.14
CA ASP A 204 -15.37 -12.17 19.88
C ASP A 204 -16.07 -12.30 21.25
N HIS A 205 -16.75 -13.42 21.45
CA HIS A 205 -17.36 -13.80 22.72
C HIS A 205 -16.74 -15.09 23.24
N SER A 206 -16.84 -15.34 24.56
CA SER A 206 -16.13 -16.41 25.29
C SER A 206 -16.27 -17.83 24.71
N ALA A 207 -17.27 -18.09 23.86
CA ALA A 207 -17.45 -19.36 23.16
C ALA A 207 -17.64 -19.24 21.63
N ASN A 208 -17.84 -18.02 21.09
CA ASN A 208 -18.29 -17.82 19.70
C ASN A 208 -17.61 -16.61 19.05
N GLN A 209 -17.25 -16.77 17.78
CA GLN A 209 -16.70 -15.69 16.95
C GLN A 209 -17.65 -15.47 15.78
N GLU A 210 -18.17 -14.26 15.66
CA GLU A 210 -19.03 -13.83 14.54
C GLU A 210 -18.36 -12.68 13.81
N GLU A 211 -18.36 -12.71 12.48
CA GLU A 211 -17.84 -11.60 11.67
C GLU A 211 -18.88 -11.25 10.61
N TYR A 212 -19.23 -9.97 10.59
CA TYR A 212 -20.14 -9.38 9.62
C TYR A 212 -19.34 -8.45 8.73
N THR A 213 -19.30 -8.74 7.44
CA THR A 213 -18.57 -7.96 6.44
C THR A 213 -19.54 -7.33 5.48
N VAL A 214 -19.44 -6.02 5.32
CA VAL A 214 -20.21 -5.26 4.33
C VAL A 214 -19.24 -4.74 3.27
N THR A 215 -19.63 -4.89 2.00
CA THR A 215 -18.85 -4.43 0.84
C THR A 215 -19.73 -3.58 -0.06
N LEU A 216 -19.22 -2.42 -0.47
CA LEU A 216 -19.84 -1.62 -1.52
C LEU A 216 -19.14 -1.91 -2.85
N ASP A 217 -19.83 -2.63 -3.72
CA ASP A 217 -19.37 -2.95 -5.06
C ASP A 217 -19.99 -2.00 -6.10
N SER A 218 -19.19 -1.53 -7.05
CA SER A 218 -19.67 -0.58 -8.06
C SER A 218 -20.69 -1.17 -9.04
N SER A 219 -20.67 -2.49 -9.25
CA SER A 219 -21.55 -3.20 -10.17
C SER A 219 -22.76 -3.83 -9.49
N LYS A 220 -22.59 -4.27 -8.24
CA LYS A 220 -23.59 -5.04 -7.49
C LYS A 220 -24.20 -4.28 -6.30
N GLY A 221 -23.76 -3.05 -6.04
CA GLY A 221 -24.22 -2.26 -4.90
C GLY A 221 -23.72 -2.80 -3.56
N LEU A 222 -24.47 -2.53 -2.51
CA LEU A 222 -24.17 -3.01 -1.16
C LEU A 222 -24.35 -4.53 -1.05
N GLN A 223 -23.32 -5.20 -0.55
CA GLN A 223 -23.32 -6.62 -0.26
C GLN A 223 -22.97 -6.85 1.19
N ALA A 224 -23.50 -7.91 1.77
CA ALA A 224 -23.09 -8.36 3.07
C ALA A 224 -22.74 -9.85 3.07
N ARG A 225 -21.79 -10.20 3.93
CA ARG A 225 -21.33 -11.56 4.21
C ARG A 225 -21.22 -11.73 5.71
N TYR A 226 -21.39 -12.96 6.15
CA TYR A 226 -21.28 -13.32 7.55
C TYR A 226 -20.51 -14.65 7.64
N SER A 227 -19.71 -14.84 8.69
CA SER A 227 -18.74 -15.94 8.77
C SER A 227 -19.30 -17.28 9.30
N ARG A 228 -20.47 -17.29 9.96
CA ARG A 228 -21.10 -18.50 10.54
C ARG A 228 -22.55 -18.65 10.14
N LEU A 229 -23.03 -19.88 9.91
CA LEU A 229 -24.45 -20.17 9.70
C LEU A 229 -25.34 -19.43 10.72
N LEU A 230 -26.10 -18.47 10.22
CA LEU A 230 -27.09 -17.75 11.00
C LEU A 230 -28.35 -18.61 11.07
N SER A 231 -29.24 -18.33 12.02
CA SER A 231 -30.60 -18.84 11.89
C SER A 231 -31.24 -18.17 10.66
N LEU A 232 -32.16 -18.89 9.99
CA LEU A 232 -32.89 -18.38 8.83
C LEU A 232 -33.52 -16.99 9.10
N THR A 233 -34.06 -16.80 10.30
CA THR A 233 -34.63 -15.51 10.75
C THR A 233 -33.61 -14.37 10.71
N ARG A 234 -32.39 -14.62 11.22
CA ARG A 234 -31.31 -13.61 11.23
C ARG A 234 -30.77 -13.33 9.84
N GLU A 235 -30.71 -14.35 8.98
CA GLU A 235 -30.35 -14.20 7.56
C GLU A 235 -31.33 -13.29 6.82
N VAL A 236 -32.64 -13.53 6.99
CA VAL A 236 -33.69 -12.72 6.34
C VAL A 236 -33.67 -11.28 6.82
N ALA A 237 -33.56 -11.07 8.13
CA ALA A 237 -33.48 -9.74 8.72
C ALA A 237 -32.22 -8.98 8.30
N TRP A 238 -31.05 -9.64 8.22
CA TRP A 238 -29.84 -9.03 7.68
C TRP A 238 -30.00 -8.63 6.22
N ALA A 239 -30.54 -9.53 5.39
CA ALA A 239 -30.79 -9.24 3.99
C ALA A 239 -31.76 -8.06 3.81
N SER A 240 -32.84 -8.01 4.60
CA SER A 240 -33.82 -6.92 4.57
C SER A 240 -33.18 -5.59 4.98
N HIS A 241 -32.37 -5.58 6.04
CA HIS A 241 -31.65 -4.38 6.46
C HIS A 241 -30.68 -3.89 5.39
N ILE A 242 -29.90 -4.78 4.78
CA ILE A 242 -28.97 -4.42 3.70
C ILE A 242 -29.71 -3.86 2.49
N ALA A 243 -30.85 -4.44 2.12
CA ALA A 243 -31.70 -3.91 1.04
C ALA A 243 -32.20 -2.49 1.36
N GLY A 244 -32.70 -2.26 2.58
CA GLY A 244 -33.12 -0.92 3.01
C GLY A 244 -31.97 0.09 3.09
N MET A 245 -30.76 -0.34 3.47
CA MET A 245 -29.57 0.52 3.44
C MET A 245 -29.11 0.84 2.02
N GLU A 246 -29.26 -0.09 1.07
CA GLU A 246 -28.99 0.17 -0.35
C GLU A 246 -29.97 1.18 -0.96
N GLU A 247 -31.26 1.09 -0.63
CA GLU A 247 -32.26 2.09 -1.05
C GLU A 247 -31.91 3.48 -0.52
N ASN A 248 -31.61 3.59 0.78
CA ASN A 248 -31.16 4.83 1.40
C ASN A 248 -29.87 5.36 0.77
N ARG A 249 -28.93 4.47 0.44
CA ARG A 249 -27.69 4.83 -0.24
C ARG A 249 -27.95 5.49 -1.58
N GLN A 250 -28.83 4.91 -2.38
CA GLN A 250 -29.19 5.44 -3.69
C GLN A 250 -29.93 6.77 -3.56
N ALA A 251 -30.92 6.86 -2.67
CA ALA A 251 -31.71 8.07 -2.44
C ALA A 251 -30.86 9.25 -1.94
N LEU A 252 -29.90 8.98 -1.06
CA LEU A 252 -29.06 10.01 -0.43
C LEU A 252 -27.69 10.20 -1.10
N GLY A 253 -27.42 9.46 -2.19
CA GLY A 253 -26.15 9.53 -2.92
C GLY A 253 -24.93 9.08 -2.10
N LEU A 254 -25.14 8.26 -1.06
CA LEU A 254 -24.07 7.82 -0.16
C LEU A 254 -23.09 6.88 -0.88
N GLN A 255 -21.82 6.98 -0.50
CA GLN A 255 -20.77 6.10 -0.97
C GLN A 255 -20.32 5.22 0.19
N GLY A 256 -19.08 5.35 0.66
CA GLY A 256 -18.57 4.54 1.76
C GLY A 256 -19.20 4.84 3.11
N GLU A 257 -19.90 5.97 3.26
CA GLU A 257 -20.68 6.36 4.44
C GLU A 257 -21.71 5.28 4.81
N VAL A 258 -22.33 4.65 3.81
CA VAL A 258 -23.38 3.64 4.03
C VAL A 258 -22.86 2.45 4.84
N LEU A 259 -21.58 2.09 4.70
CA LEU A 259 -21.00 0.97 5.44
C LEU A 259 -20.99 1.25 6.94
N VAL A 260 -20.74 2.50 7.33
CA VAL A 260 -20.80 2.93 8.74
C VAL A 260 -22.25 2.93 9.22
N LEU A 261 -23.18 3.38 8.38
CA LEU A 261 -24.61 3.39 8.71
C LEU A 261 -25.13 1.99 8.98
N VAL A 262 -24.79 1.00 8.15
CA VAL A 262 -25.24 -0.39 8.30
C VAL A 262 -25.02 -0.94 9.72
N PHE A 263 -23.89 -0.60 10.36
CA PHE A 263 -23.57 -1.07 11.71
C PHE A 263 -23.97 -0.12 12.84
N THR A 264 -24.51 1.06 12.52
CA THR A 264 -24.84 2.10 13.51
C THR A 264 -26.32 2.49 13.50
N THR A 265 -27.08 2.06 12.50
CA THR A 265 -28.54 2.13 12.47
C THR A 265 -29.14 0.88 13.08
N LYS A 266 -30.33 1.05 13.68
CA LYS A 266 -31.10 -0.07 14.22
C LYS A 266 -31.66 -0.89 13.05
N TRP A 267 -31.66 -2.20 13.23
CA TRP A 267 -32.22 -3.17 12.30
C TRP A 267 -32.93 -4.21 13.15
N ASP A 268 -34.15 -4.54 12.72
CA ASP A 268 -35.04 -5.40 13.49
C ASP A 268 -34.75 -6.86 13.08
N LEU A 269 -34.13 -7.61 14.00
CA LEU A 269 -33.76 -9.02 13.89
C LEU A 269 -34.75 -9.92 14.61
#